data_AF-A0A2V9T6M1-F1
#
_entry.id   AF-A0A2V9T6M1-F1
#
_cell.length_a   1.000
_cell.length_b   1.000
_cell.length_c   1.000
_cell.angle_alpha   90.00
_cell.angle_beta   90.00
_cell.angle_gamma   90.00
#
_symmetry.space_group_name_H-M   'P 1'
#
loop_
_entity.id
_entity.type
_entity.pdbx_description
1 polymer ?
#
loop_
_entity_poly.entity_id
_entity_poly.type
_entity_poly.pdbx_seq_one_letter_code
_entity_poly.pdbx_strand_id
1 'polypeptide(L)'
;MDRKSPVPDSPFRRWLELFHAARRETDEKKRRDCIEAAQKAIHERARELTKESSGPENYDLMMERLLIDVALMNLRSLLEQRPAA
;
A
#
# COMPACT_ATOMS: atom_id res chain seq x y z
N MET A 1 -3.77 21.05 21.69
CA MET A 1 -2.81 19.93 21.78
C MET A 1 -2.79 19.24 20.43
N ASP A 2 -1.85 19.63 19.58
CA ASP A 2 -1.59 18.99 18.29
C ASP A 2 -1.20 17.53 18.52
N ARG A 3 -2.11 16.61 18.21
CA ARG A 3 -1.80 15.18 18.20
C ARG A 3 -0.90 14.90 17.00
N LYS A 4 0.39 15.22 17.13
CA LYS A 4 1.42 14.66 16.25
C LYS A 4 1.41 13.15 16.47
N SER A 5 0.95 12.42 15.45
CA SER A 5 0.89 10.97 15.44
C SER A 5 2.29 10.42 15.78
N PRO A 6 2.46 9.56 16.81
CA PRO A 6 3.77 9.27 17.40
C PRO A 6 4.56 8.18 16.67
N VAL A 7 4.13 7.76 15.48
CA VAL A 7 4.88 6.78 14.69
C VAL A 7 5.60 7.56 13.59
N PRO A 8 6.94 7.44 13.49
CA PRO A 8 7.70 8.03 12.39
C PRO A 8 7.08 7.61 11.04
N ASP A 9 7.29 8.40 9.99
CA ASP A 9 6.95 8.09 8.60
C ASP A 9 7.65 6.80 8.15
N SER A 10 7.14 5.65 8.60
CA SER A 10 7.67 4.37 8.20
C SER A 10 7.20 4.09 6.77
N PRO A 11 8.08 3.54 5.91
CA PRO A 11 7.70 3.09 4.58
C PRO A 11 6.45 2.20 4.57
N PHE A 12 6.26 1.39 5.62
CA PHE A 12 5.04 0.60 5.87
C PHE A 12 3.77 1.46 5.96
N ARG A 13 3.78 2.53 6.78
CA ARG A 13 2.61 3.42 6.94
C ARG A 13 2.25 4.11 5.63
N ARG A 14 3.27 4.56 4.90
CA ARG A 14 3.10 5.37 3.69
C ARG A 14 2.34 4.63 2.60
N TRP A 15 2.71 3.39 2.29
CA TRP A 15 2.02 2.63 1.25
C TRP A 15 0.60 2.25 1.68
N LEU A 16 0.39 1.97 2.97
CA LEU A 16 -0.91 1.60 3.52
C LEU A 16 -1.91 2.77 3.47
N GLU A 17 -1.45 3.99 3.77
CA GLU A 17 -2.27 5.19 3.65
C GLU A 17 -2.71 5.46 2.21
N LEU A 18 -1.79 5.31 1.25
CA LEU A 18 -2.08 5.46 -0.18
C LEU A 18 -3.07 4.39 -0.67
N PHE A 19 -2.92 3.15 -0.20
CA PHE A 19 -3.88 2.07 -0.49
C PHE A 19 -5.29 2.41 0.03
N HIS A 20 -5.40 2.91 1.27
CA HIS A 20 -6.69 3.33 1.82
C HIS A 20 -7.28 4.55 1.11
N ALA A 21 -6.45 5.49 0.66
CA ALA A 21 -6.88 6.61 -0.17
C ALA A 21 -7.48 6.11 -1.50
N ALA A 22 -6.77 5.21 -2.20
CA ALA A 22 -7.23 4.60 -3.45
C ALA A 22 -8.57 3.87 -3.29
N ARG A 23 -8.78 3.17 -2.16
CA ARG A 23 -10.04 2.47 -1.86
C ARG A 23 -11.24 3.38 -1.60
N ARG A 24 -11.00 4.58 -1.05
CA ARG A 24 -12.06 5.52 -0.68
C ARG A 24 -12.40 6.50 -1.79
N GLU A 25 -11.52 6.65 -2.78
CA GLU A 25 -11.73 7.58 -3.88
C GLU A 25 -12.83 7.09 -4.83
N THR A 26 -13.81 7.96 -5.05
CA THR A 26 -15.00 7.68 -5.85
C THR A 26 -14.87 8.23 -7.27
N ASP A 27 -14.10 9.31 -7.45
CA ASP A 27 -13.81 9.85 -8.78
C ASP A 27 -12.87 8.92 -9.54
N GLU A 28 -13.24 8.53 -10.74
CA GLU A 28 -12.50 7.51 -11.50
C GLU A 28 -11.08 7.96 -11.86
N LYS A 29 -10.88 9.24 -12.18
CA LYS A 29 -9.57 9.77 -12.53
C LYS A 29 -8.67 9.82 -11.30
N LYS A 30 -9.15 10.43 -10.22
CA LYS A 30 -8.41 10.48 -8.96
C LYS A 30 -8.15 9.09 -8.40
N ARG A 31 -9.09 8.16 -8.54
CA ARG A 31 -8.93 6.77 -8.09
C ARG A 31 -7.76 6.12 -8.83
N ARG A 32 -7.66 6.30 -10.15
CA ARG A 32 -6.51 5.82 -10.94
C ARG A 32 -5.20 6.44 -10.46
N ASP A 33 -5.15 7.75 -10.27
CA ASP A 33 -3.94 8.46 -9.81
C ASP A 33 -3.51 7.95 -8.41
N CYS A 34 -4.48 7.75 -7.50
CA CYS A 34 -4.23 7.18 -6.18
C CYS A 34 -3.77 5.72 -6.24
N ILE A 35 -4.35 4.91 -7.13
CA ILE A 35 -3.93 3.52 -7.35
C ILE A 35 -2.48 3.47 -7.85
N GLU A 36 -2.11 4.31 -8.81
CA GLU A 36 -0.74 4.38 -9.32
C GLU A 36 0.25 4.78 -8.22
N ALA A 37 -0.08 5.82 -7.44
CA ALA A 37 0.74 6.25 -6.31
C ALA A 37 0.89 5.13 -5.26
N ALA A 38 -0.20 4.42 -4.94
CA ALA A 38 -0.18 3.28 -4.01
C ALA A 38 0.67 2.13 -4.55
N GLN A 39 0.52 1.74 -5.82
CA GLN A 39 1.31 0.70 -6.46
C GLN A 39 2.80 1.03 -6.42
N LYS A 40 3.18 2.28 -6.73
CA LYS A 40 4.56 2.73 -6.67
C LYS A 40 5.15 2.60 -5.27
N ALA A 41 4.43 3.08 -4.25
CA ALA A 41 4.88 2.99 -2.85
C ALA A 41 4.98 1.53 -2.36
N ILE A 42 4.03 0.68 -2.74
CA ILE A 42 4.05 -0.76 -2.42
C ILE A 42 5.28 -1.43 -3.06
N HIS A 43 5.57 -1.14 -4.33
CA HIS A 43 6.73 -1.71 -5.02
C HIS A 43 8.06 -1.23 -4.45
N GLU A 44 8.16 0.04 -4.04
CA GLU A 44 9.32 0.56 -3.31
C GLU A 44 9.52 -0.22 -2.00
N ARG A 45 8.45 -0.40 -1.21
CA ARG A 45 8.54 -1.17 0.04
C ARG A 45 8.88 -2.64 -0.18
N ALA A 46 8.31 -3.29 -1.19
CA ALA A 46 8.64 -4.67 -1.53
C ALA A 46 10.14 -4.86 -1.88
N ARG A 47 10.74 -3.86 -2.54
CA ARG A 47 12.19 -3.85 -2.83
C ARG A 47 13.01 -3.69 -1.55
N GLU A 48 12.60 -2.84 -0.62
CA GLU A 48 13.25 -2.70 0.69
C GLU A 48 13.18 -4.00 1.50
N LEU A 49 12.00 -4.61 1.59
CA LEU A 49 11.78 -5.90 2.26
C LEU A 49 12.64 -7.02 1.67
N THR A 50 12.96 -6.94 0.38
CA THR A 50 13.87 -7.88 -0.29
C THR A 50 15.32 -7.69 0.15
N LYS A 51 15.73 -6.46 0.48
CA LYS A 51 17.06 -6.14 1.02
C LYS A 51 17.17 -6.44 2.51
N GLU A 52 16.10 -6.22 3.27
CA GLU A 52 16.03 -6.46 4.72
C GLU A 52 15.98 -7.97 5.06
N SER A 53 15.50 -8.79 4.13
CA SER A 53 15.40 -10.25 4.26
C SER A 53 16.77 -10.93 4.12
N SER A 54 17.57 -10.92 5.19
CA SER A 54 18.75 -11.78 5.35
C SER A 54 18.74 -12.52 6.69
N GLY A 55 17.63 -13.20 7.00
CA GLY A 55 17.54 -14.09 8.15
C GLY A 55 16.21 -14.88 8.19
N PRO A 56 16.23 -16.18 8.54
CA PRO A 56 15.06 -17.08 8.47
C PRO A 56 13.96 -16.84 9.52
N GLU A 57 14.03 -15.79 10.36
CA GLU A 57 13.16 -15.65 11.55
C GLU A 57 12.31 -14.37 11.61
N ASN A 58 12.20 -13.59 10.53
CA ASN A 58 11.45 -12.34 10.61
C ASN A 58 9.98 -12.47 10.18
N TYR A 59 9.16 -13.03 11.07
CA TYR A 59 7.71 -13.21 10.89
C TYR A 59 7.00 -11.92 10.47
N ASP A 60 7.42 -10.77 11.01
CA ASP A 60 6.83 -9.47 10.69
C ASP A 60 7.06 -9.07 9.22
N LEU A 61 8.26 -9.33 8.67
CA LEU A 61 8.54 -9.08 7.25
C LEU A 61 7.78 -10.04 6.32
N MET A 62 7.56 -11.28 6.76
CA MET A 62 6.73 -12.25 6.02
C MET A 62 5.28 -11.77 5.98
N MET A 63 4.74 -11.33 7.12
CA MET A 63 3.39 -10.78 7.20
C MET A 63 3.25 -9.51 6.37
N GLU A 64 4.26 -8.62 6.37
CA GLU A 64 4.24 -7.42 5.53
C GLU A 64 4.21 -7.76 4.04
N ARG A 65 4.98 -8.76 3.59
CA ARG A 65 4.94 -9.25 2.19
C ARG A 65 3.56 -9.77 1.80
N LEU A 66 2.93 -10.57 2.67
CA LEU A 66 1.57 -11.07 2.44
C LEU A 66 0.56 -9.92 2.31
N LEU A 67 0.66 -8.90 3.17
CA LEU A 67 -0.20 -7.71 3.09
C LEU A 67 0.01 -6.94 1.77
N ILE A 68 1.25 -6.82 1.31
CA ILE A 68 1.59 -6.21 0.03
C ILE A 68 0.93 -6.96 -1.14
N ASP A 69 1.02 -8.29 -1.17
CA ASP A 69 0.42 -9.09 -2.25
C ASP A 69 -1.10 -8.93 -2.29
N VAL A 70 -1.74 -8.99 -1.12
CA VAL A 70 -3.19 -8.75 -0.99
C VAL A 70 -3.56 -7.34 -1.45
N ALA A 71 -2.77 -6.33 -1.07
CA ALA A 71 -3.02 -4.94 -1.47
C ALA A 71 -2.93 -4.75 -3.00
N LEU A 72 -1.92 -5.35 -3.65
CA LEU A 72 -1.78 -5.30 -5.11
C LEU A 72 -2.96 -5.95 -5.84
N MET A 73 -3.43 -7.11 -5.36
CA MET A 73 -4.63 -7.76 -5.91
C MET A 73 -5.87 -6.89 -5.76
N ASN A 74 -6.05 -6.25 -4.60
CA ASN A 74 -7.17 -5.33 -4.36
C ASN A 74 -7.11 -4.10 -5.28
N LEU A 75 -5.93 -3.48 -5.43
CA LEU A 75 -5.74 -2.33 -6.33
C LEU A 75 -6.06 -2.70 -7.78
N ARG A 76 -5.64 -3.88 -8.23
CA ARG A 76 -6.01 -4.41 -9.54
C ARG A 76 -7.53 -4.57 -9.69
N SER A 77 -8.19 -5.15 -8.69
CA SER A 77 -9.64 -5.31 -8.71
C SER A 77 -10.36 -3.96 -8.79
N LEU A 78 -9.88 -2.91 -8.11
CA LEU A 78 -10.45 -1.56 -8.18
C LEU A 78 -10.31 -0.91 -9.56
N LEU A 79 -9.28 -1.27 -10.33
CA LEU A 79 -9.13 -0.84 -11.73
C LEU A 79 -10.10 -1.56 -12.67
N GLU A 80 -10.37 -2.84 -12.38
CA GLU A 80 -11.27 -3.69 -13.18
C GLU A 80 -12.76 -3.39 -12.88
N GLN A 81 -13.07 -2.84 -11.70
CA GLN A 81 -14.40 -2.34 -11.35
C GLN A 81 -14.72 -1.09 -12.17
N ARG A 82 -15.49 -1.26 -13.25
CA ARG A 82 -16.15 -0.14 -13.91
C ARG A 82 -17.13 0.51 -12.93
N PRO A 83 -17.20 1.85 -12.86
CA PRO A 83 -18.31 2.50 -12.18
C PRO A 83 -19.62 1.99 -12.82
N ALA A 84 -20.60 1.62 -11.99
CA ALA A 84 -21.92 1.28 -12.49
C ALA A 84 -22.43 2.46 -13.34
N ALA A 85 -22.80 2.17 -14.58
CA ALA A 85 -23.30 3.14 -15.56
C ALA A 85 -24.64 3.73 -15.12
#